data_AF-A0A356TEP5-F1
#
_entry.id   AF-A0A356TEP5-F1
#
_cell.length_a   1.000
_cell.length_b   1.000
_cell.length_c   1.000
_cell.angle_alpha   90.00
_cell.angle_beta   90.00
_cell.angle_gamma   90.00
#
_symmetry.space_group_name_H-M   'P 1'
#
loop_
_entity.id
_entity.type
_entity.pdbx_description
1 polymer ?
#
loop_
_entity_poly.entity_id
_entity_poly.type
_entity_poly.pdbx_seq_one_letter_code
_entity_poly.pdbx_strand_id
1 'polypeptide(L)' 'MARPLILISNDDGVAAQGIRALREALSPLADLVVVAPDREQSANSHS' A
#
# COMPACT_ATOMS: atom_id res chain seq x y z
N MET A 1 -0.85 -10.88 21.82
CA MET A 1 0.09 -11.07 20.68
C MET A 1 0.49 -9.69 20.19
N ALA A 2 1.75 -9.50 19.78
CA ALA A 2 2.17 -8.23 19.18
C ALA A 2 1.52 -8.08 17.80
N ARG A 3 1.08 -6.87 17.46
CA ARG A 3 0.59 -6.55 16.12
C ARG A 3 1.78 -6.51 15.15
N PRO A 4 1.72 -7.18 13.98
CA PRO A 4 2.77 -7.08 12.98
C PRO A 4 2.80 -5.69 12.36
N LEU A 5 3.99 -5.22 12.00
CA LEU A 5 4.19 -4.01 11.20
C LEU A 5 4.27 -4.41 9.72
N ILE A 6 3.40 -3.85 8.88
CA ILE A 6 3.30 -4.19 7.45
C ILE A 6 3.48 -2.92 6.61
N LEU A 7 4.40 -3.00 5.64
CA LEU A 7 4.55 -2.02 4.57
C LEU A 7 3.67 -2.42 3.38
N ILE A 8 2.81 -1.51 2.94
CA ILE A 8 1.95 -1.68 1.76
C ILE A 8 2.45 -0.73 0.67
N SER A 9 2.64 -1.27 -0.54
CA SER A 9 3.08 -0.51 -1.72
C SER A 9 2.34 -1.00 -2.97
N ASN A 10 2.24 -0.13 -3.97
CA ASN A 10 1.75 -0.42 -5.31
C ASN A 10 2.41 0.53 -6.33
N ASP A 11 2.21 0.23 -7.60
CA ASP A 11 2.64 1.02 -8.76
C ASP A 11 1.53 1.95 -9.29
N ASP A 12 0.25 1.66 -9.04
CA ASP A 12 -0.87 2.54 -9.44
C ASP A 12 -0.87 3.91 -8.71
N GLY A 13 -0.11 4.00 -7.62
CA GLY A 13 0.05 5.19 -6.79
C GLY A 13 -0.81 5.20 -5.51
N VAL A 14 -0.45 6.10 -4.60
CA VAL A 14 -1.01 6.19 -3.23
C VAL A 14 -2.49 6.55 -3.21
N ALA A 15 -2.99 7.20 -4.28
CA ALA A 15 -4.38 7.57 -4.40
C ALA A 15 -5.29 6.41 -4.87
N ALA A 16 -4.71 5.32 -5.39
CA ALA A 16 -5.46 4.23 -6.01
C ALA A 16 -6.46 3.56 -5.04
N GLN A 17 -7.59 3.13 -5.58
CA GLN A 17 -8.64 2.49 -4.78
C GLN A 17 -8.18 1.15 -4.19
N GLY A 18 -7.36 0.38 -4.91
CA GLY A 18 -6.86 -0.93 -4.48
C GLY A 18 -6.04 -0.87 -3.20
N ILE A 19 -5.05 0.03 -3.14
CA ILE A 19 -4.20 0.18 -1.95
C ILE A 19 -4.98 0.71 -0.73
N ARG A 20 -6.00 1.55 -0.96
CA ARG A 20 -6.93 2.02 0.09
C ARG A 20 -7.76 0.87 0.66
N ALA A 21 -8.35 0.06 -0.20
CA ALA A 21 -9.16 -1.10 0.20
C ALA A 21 -8.31 -2.13 0.97
N LEU A 22 -7.08 -2.39 0.52
CA LEU A 22 -6.15 -3.29 1.21
C LEU A 22 -5.78 -2.78 2.61
N ARG A 23 -5.48 -1.49 2.74
CA ARG A 23 -5.21 -0.85 4.03
C ARG A 23 -6.40 -1.00 4.99
N GLU A 24 -7.62 -0.76 4.51
CA GLU A 24 -8.83 -0.87 5.33
C GLU A 24 -9.08 -2.30 5.80
N ALA A 25 -8.90 -3.29 4.92
CA ALA A 25 -9.06 -4.70 5.25
C ALA A 25 -8.03 -5.19 6.29
N LEU A 26 -6.79 -4.68 6.22
CA LEU A 26 -5.70 -5.09 7.11
C LEU A 26 -5.60 -4.29 8.42
N SER A 27 -6.23 -3.12 8.50
CA SER A 27 -6.16 -2.23 9.67
C SER A 27 -6.53 -2.88 11.00
N PRO A 28 -7.48 -3.84 11.09
CA PRO A 28 -7.77 -4.53 12.34
C PRO A 28 -6.65 -5.47 12.80
N LEU A 29 -5.79 -5.93 11.87
CA LEU A 29 -4.85 -7.04 12.08
C LEU A 29 -3.40 -6.59 12.31
N ALA A 30 -3.01 -5.43 11.79
CA ALA A 30 -1.61 -4.99 11.73
C ALA A 30 -1.45 -3.47 11.90
N ASP A 31 -0.26 -3.05 12.25
CA ASP A 31 0.16 -1.64 12.15
C ASP A 31 0.68 -1.42 10.73
N LEU A 32 0.15 -0.42 10.04
CA LEU A 32 0.32 -0.28 8.59
C LEU A 32 1.10 0.99 8.24
N VAL A 33 2.03 0.85 7.31
CA VAL A 33 2.72 1.95 6.64
C VAL A 33 2.47 1.83 5.14
N VAL A 34 2.03 2.91 4.50
CA VAL A 34 1.79 2.94 3.05
C VAL A 34 2.88 3.76 2.38
N VAL A 35 3.58 3.17 1.41
CA VAL A 35 4.57 3.86 0.57
C VAL A 35 4.28 3.50 -0.88
N ALA A 36 3.82 4.47 -1.65
CA ALA A 36 3.52 4.31 -3.06
C ALA A 36 3.83 5.62 -3.80
N PRO A 37 4.00 5.59 -5.14
CA PRO A 37 4.15 6.80 -5.94
C PRO A 37 2.97 7.76 -5.78
N ASP A 38 3.20 9.07 -5.96
CA ASP A 38 2.13 10.08 -5.95
C ASP A 38 1.16 9.92 -7.14
N ARG A 39 1.64 9.36 -8.24
CA ARG A 39 0.91 9.17 -9.50
C ARG A 39 1.20 7.79 -10.09
N GLU A 40 0.29 7.31 -10.93
CA GLU A 40 0.38 6.02 -11.61
C GLU A 40 1.74 5.85 -12.30
N GLN A 41 2.42 4.75 -11.98
CA GLN A 41 3.68 4.32 -12.57
C GLN A 41 3.53 3.00 -13.35
N SER A 42 2.30 2.66 -13.75
CA SER A 42 1.99 1.55 -14.64
C SER A 42 2.93 1.57 -15.87
N ALA A 43 3.61 0.45 -16.12
CA ALA A 43 4.62 0.26 -17.17
C ALA A 43 6.02 0.88 -16.94
N ASN A 44 6.35 1.36 -15.75
CA ASN A 44 7.75 1.54 -15.35
C ASN A 44 8.30 0.17 -14.90
N SER A 45 9.25 -0.38 -15.67
CA SER A 45 10.08 -1.51 -15.24
C SER A 45 10.97 -1.09 -14.05
N HIS A 46 11.96 -1.89 -13.66
CA HIS A 46 12.94 -1.51 -12.62
C HIS A 46 13.85 -0.33 -13.09
N SER A 47 13.34 0.89 -13.05
CA SER A 47 14.03 2.12 -13.47
C SER A 47 13.73 3.29 -12.55
#